data_AF-A0A9N9FI04-F1
#
_entry.id   AF-A0A9N9FI04-F1
#
_cell.length_a   1.000
_cell.length_b   1.000
_cell.length_c   1.000
_cell.angle_alpha   90.00
_cell.angle_beta   90.00
_cell.angle_gamma   90.00
#
_symmetry.space_group_name_H-M   'P 1'
#
loop_
_entity.id
_entity.type
_entity.pdbx_description
1 polymer ?
#
loop_
_entity_poly.entity_id
_entity_poly.type
_entity_poly.pdbx_seq_one_letter_code
_entity_poly.pdbx_strand_id
1 'polypeptide(L)'
;MGHRLSKNVVSSNNNNKKLKSKVDKRKKFRSLRSNSNEQVLTIDESINEAWRFTGSGKRIHYAKNSKLLNNATTEEVERLQKQHWFFKRIWQSNYSAPVEEKLKAGGAKVLDIGCGSGTWIIEMAEMYEQSSFTGVDFSTIFSQEMEPANVKFLQTNILDNLPFLDDTFDFVRMGLLITAFTATELKEKVIPEIVRVTKPGGWIEFMESDIQYFNEGPTTVRLSNARISDPLNSYIPKIMEDNEKIQKGIQTEEKTCFLGKWAGDLGKMAVEDIANGWTAIKAPLSKAMKLKSQEYDELVATFSKEVEQNRTSFKTWRFVAQKIGSTSTSDITVTTTD
;
A
#
# COMPACT_ATOMS: atom_id res chain seq x y z
N MET A 1 1.03 68.34 21.54
CA MET A 1 0.69 67.77 22.85
C MET A 1 0.89 66.27 22.77
N GLY A 2 1.75 65.60 23.52
CA GLY A 2 2.68 65.98 24.56
C GLY A 2 3.36 64.69 25.04
N HIS A 3 4.70 64.73 25.14
CA HIS A 3 5.57 64.05 26.11
C HIS A 3 5.52 62.51 26.28
N ARG A 4 6.60 61.77 26.57
CA ARG A 4 8.02 61.96 26.95
C ARG A 4 8.64 60.54 26.82
N LEU A 5 9.72 60.26 26.09
CA LEU A 5 11.16 60.47 26.36
C LEU A 5 11.64 60.17 27.79
N SER A 6 12.47 59.14 27.94
CA SER A 6 13.88 59.17 28.42
C SER A 6 14.37 57.73 28.74
N LYS A 7 15.47 57.21 28.15
CA LYS A 7 16.91 57.50 28.35
C LYS A 7 17.40 57.01 29.73
N ASN A 8 18.55 56.35 29.95
CA ASN A 8 19.89 56.35 29.30
C ASN A 8 20.72 55.15 29.86
N VAL A 9 21.61 54.47 29.10
CA VAL A 9 23.09 54.66 28.90
C VAL A 9 23.93 54.32 30.17
N VAL A 10 24.97 53.46 30.18
CA VAL A 10 26.39 53.60 29.71
C VAL A 10 27.06 52.19 29.73
N SER A 11 27.56 51.63 28.61
CA SER A 11 28.97 51.50 28.12
C SER A 11 29.97 50.60 28.89
N SER A 12 30.56 49.59 28.22
CA SER A 12 31.96 49.61 27.71
C SER A 12 32.55 48.21 27.37
N ASN A 13 33.21 48.14 26.21
CA ASN A 13 34.30 47.27 25.72
C ASN A 13 34.67 45.93 26.41
N ASN A 14 34.74 44.84 25.63
CA ASN A 14 36.03 44.25 25.21
C ASN A 14 35.89 43.02 24.29
N ASN A 15 36.29 43.17 23.03
CA ASN A 15 36.66 42.08 22.12
C ASN A 15 38.05 41.54 22.51
N ASN A 16 38.11 40.34 23.10
CA ASN A 16 39.20 39.36 22.98
C ASN A 16 39.12 38.35 24.14
N LYS A 17 38.51 37.18 23.89
CA LYS A 17 38.77 35.89 24.59
C LYS A 17 37.67 34.89 24.22
N LYS A 18 37.87 34.14 23.13
CA LYS A 18 37.42 32.73 22.96
C LYS A 18 37.80 32.14 21.60
N LEU A 19 39.02 32.40 21.15
CA LEU A 19 39.72 31.56 20.17
C LEU A 19 41.18 31.45 20.63
N LYS A 20 41.43 30.52 21.57
CA LYS A 20 42.74 29.92 21.95
C LYS A 20 42.65 29.22 23.33
N SER A 21 42.12 28.02 23.33
CA SER A 21 42.54 26.91 24.20
C SER A 21 42.12 25.61 23.51
N LYS A 22 42.88 25.17 22.50
CA LYS A 22 43.97 24.19 22.67
C LYS A 22 43.53 23.03 23.57
N VAL A 23 43.30 21.85 23.00
CA VAL A 23 44.40 20.93 22.64
C VAL A 23 45.27 20.73 23.88
N ASP A 24 44.77 19.94 24.85
CA ASP A 24 45.59 19.26 25.89
C ASP A 24 44.74 18.42 26.86
N LYS A 25 43.91 17.50 26.33
CA LYS A 25 43.40 16.36 27.12
C LYS A 25 43.46 15.02 26.35
N ARG A 26 44.44 14.89 25.46
CA ARG A 26 44.92 13.58 24.96
C ARG A 26 46.10 13.14 25.85
N LYS A 27 45.86 12.14 26.73
CA LYS A 27 46.82 11.19 27.36
C LYS A 27 46.53 10.98 28.85
N LYS A 28 45.77 9.91 29.15
CA LYS A 28 45.65 9.11 30.40
C LYS A 28 44.23 8.52 30.34
N PHE A 29 44.00 7.29 29.91
CA PHE A 29 44.51 6.04 30.45
C PHE A 29 44.64 4.98 29.34
N ARG A 30 45.84 4.42 29.17
CA ARG A 30 46.06 3.08 28.64
C ARG A 30 46.16 2.17 29.86
N SER A 31 45.24 1.22 30.00
CA SER A 31 45.51 -0.19 30.34
C SER A 31 44.21 -0.80 30.86
N LEU A 32 43.63 -1.69 30.06
CA LEU A 32 42.93 -2.92 30.47
C LEU A 32 42.58 -3.63 29.16
N ARG A 33 43.60 -4.32 28.61
CA ARG A 33 43.39 -5.41 27.65
C ARG A 33 43.07 -6.64 28.49
N SER A 34 41.85 -7.16 28.39
CA SER A 34 41.60 -8.59 28.54
C SER A 34 41.38 -9.16 27.16
N ASN A 35 42.20 -10.15 26.80
CA ASN A 35 42.05 -10.97 25.61
C ASN A 35 40.72 -11.72 25.67
N SER A 36 39.93 -11.61 24.62
CA SER A 36 39.13 -12.71 24.11
C SER A 36 39.08 -12.57 22.60
N ASN A 37 39.92 -13.38 21.93
CA ASN A 37 39.68 -13.76 20.54
C ASN A 37 38.32 -14.44 20.49
N GLU A 38 37.37 -13.93 19.71
CA GLU A 38 36.47 -14.75 18.90
C GLU A 38 35.58 -13.87 18.01
N GLN A 39 35.82 -14.04 16.71
CA GLN A 39 34.93 -13.82 15.56
C GLN A 39 34.14 -12.50 15.53
N VAL A 40 34.63 -11.58 14.69
CA VAL A 40 33.78 -10.61 14.02
C VAL A 40 32.71 -11.40 13.27
N LEU A 41 31.52 -11.54 13.87
CA LEU A 41 30.34 -12.04 13.17
C LEU A 41 30.12 -11.10 11.99
N THR A 42 30.48 -11.60 10.81
CA THR A 42 30.03 -11.08 9.52
C THR A 42 28.53 -10.88 9.64
N ILE A 43 28.12 -9.61 9.66
CA ILE A 43 26.72 -9.22 9.67
C ILE A 43 26.11 -9.86 8.44
N ASP A 44 25.24 -10.83 8.65
CA ASP A 44 24.45 -11.42 7.58
C ASP A 44 23.43 -10.35 7.15
N GLU A 45 23.79 -9.60 6.12
CA GLU A 45 23.00 -8.53 5.47
C GLU A 45 21.80 -9.07 4.67
N SER A 46 21.29 -10.27 4.98
CA SER A 46 20.32 -10.97 4.11
C SER A 46 18.84 -10.82 4.47
N ILE A 47 18.43 -9.99 5.43
CA ILE A 47 17.04 -10.03 5.92
C ILE A 47 16.38 -8.64 5.92
N ASN A 48 15.48 -8.47 4.94
CA ASN A 48 14.42 -7.45 4.81
C ASN A 48 14.84 -5.97 4.62
N GLU A 49 15.25 -5.62 3.41
CA GLU A 49 15.57 -4.23 3.00
C GLU A 49 14.50 -3.52 2.16
N ALA A 50 13.25 -4.02 2.04
CA ALA A 50 12.20 -3.28 1.33
C ALA A 50 11.74 -2.01 2.08
N TRP A 51 11.86 -1.99 3.42
CA TRP A 51 11.33 -0.93 4.26
C TRP A 51 12.26 -0.63 5.44
N ARG A 52 12.66 0.64 5.60
CA ARG A 52 13.21 1.14 6.87
C ARG A 52 12.12 1.84 7.68
N PHE A 53 11.81 1.29 8.85
CA PHE A 53 11.07 2.00 9.89
C PHE A 53 12.02 3.00 10.56
N THR A 54 11.89 4.29 10.29
CA THR A 54 12.52 5.30 11.15
C THR A 54 11.61 5.51 12.35
N GLY A 55 12.17 5.58 13.57
CA GLY A 55 11.42 5.81 14.82
C GLY A 55 10.67 7.15 14.91
N SER A 56 10.51 7.84 13.79
CA SER A 56 9.74 9.06 13.56
C SER A 56 8.49 8.84 12.68
N GLY A 57 8.18 7.60 12.30
CA GLY A 57 7.01 7.29 11.48
C GLY A 57 7.15 7.58 9.98
N LYS A 58 8.34 7.96 9.51
CA LYS A 58 8.61 8.09 8.06
C LYS A 58 9.05 6.75 7.47
N ARG A 59 8.35 6.33 6.42
CA ARG A 59 8.77 5.24 5.53
C ARG A 59 9.68 5.84 4.47
N ILE A 60 10.89 5.29 4.32
CA ILE A 60 11.81 5.67 3.24
C ILE A 60 12.08 4.42 2.42
N HIS A 61 11.67 4.47 1.15
CA HIS A 61 11.98 3.48 0.13
C HIS A 61 13.44 3.65 -0.31
N TYR A 62 14.24 2.58 -0.37
CA TYR A 62 15.59 2.64 -0.94
C TYR A 62 15.69 1.96 -2.30
N ALA A 63 16.15 2.78 -3.25
CA ALA A 63 16.86 2.57 -4.52
C ALA A 63 16.85 1.19 -5.24
N LYS A 64 16.59 1.29 -6.56
CA LYS A 64 16.95 0.50 -7.77
C LYS A 64 17.76 -0.82 -7.72
N ASN A 65 18.45 -1.18 -6.63
CA ASN A 65 19.40 -2.31 -6.57
C ASN A 65 19.15 -3.30 -5.42
N SER A 66 17.93 -3.38 -4.85
CA SER A 66 17.66 -4.41 -3.84
C SER A 66 17.53 -5.80 -4.50
N LYS A 67 18.16 -6.83 -3.91
CA LYS A 67 18.04 -8.24 -4.36
C LYS A 67 16.61 -8.80 -4.27
N LEU A 68 15.67 -8.03 -3.72
CA LEU A 68 14.23 -8.35 -3.63
C LEU A 68 13.52 -8.29 -4.98
N LEU A 69 14.15 -7.69 -6.00
CA LEU A 69 13.53 -7.53 -7.32
C LEU A 69 13.23 -8.88 -8.02
N ASN A 70 13.83 -10.01 -7.57
CA ASN A 70 13.82 -11.28 -8.33
C ASN A 70 13.35 -12.54 -7.57
N ASN A 71 12.87 -12.48 -6.32
CA ASN A 71 12.58 -13.70 -5.55
C ASN A 71 11.11 -13.80 -5.15
N ALA A 72 10.26 -14.17 -6.10
CA ALA A 72 8.98 -14.79 -5.78
C ALA A 72 9.25 -16.15 -5.13
N THR A 73 9.09 -16.27 -3.80
CA THR A 73 9.09 -17.62 -3.22
C THR A 73 7.77 -18.29 -3.58
N THR A 74 7.78 -19.60 -3.79
CA THR A 74 6.56 -20.38 -4.03
C THR A 74 5.52 -20.13 -2.95
N GLU A 75 5.95 -19.95 -1.69
CA GLU A 75 5.04 -19.68 -0.58
C GLU A 75 4.29 -18.35 -0.72
N GLU A 76 4.94 -17.26 -1.17
CA GLU A 76 4.27 -15.97 -1.31
C GLU A 76 3.31 -15.96 -2.51
N VAL A 77 3.66 -16.66 -3.60
CA VAL A 77 2.76 -16.86 -4.74
C VAL A 77 1.50 -17.61 -4.31
N GLU A 78 1.65 -18.70 -3.57
CA GLU A 78 0.54 -19.47 -3.01
C GLU A 78 -0.31 -18.63 -2.04
N ARG A 79 0.33 -17.82 -1.19
CA ARG A 79 -0.38 -16.91 -0.28
C ARG A 79 -1.26 -15.92 -1.06
N LEU A 80 -0.71 -15.27 -2.08
CA LEU A 80 -1.43 -14.31 -2.92
C LEU A 80 -2.58 -14.96 -3.70
N GLN A 81 -2.37 -16.19 -4.21
CA GLN A 81 -3.43 -16.97 -4.85
C GLN A 81 -4.58 -17.26 -3.88
N LYS A 82 -4.28 -17.75 -2.67
CA LYS A 82 -5.29 -17.98 -1.62
C LYS A 82 -6.05 -16.72 -1.27
N GLN A 83 -5.34 -15.59 -1.15
CA GLN A 83 -5.94 -14.29 -0.87
C GLN A 83 -6.93 -13.87 -1.96
N HIS A 84 -6.58 -14.02 -3.25
CA HIS A 84 -7.50 -13.78 -4.36
C HIS A 84 -8.80 -14.60 -4.22
N TRP A 85 -8.68 -15.92 -4.04
CA TRP A 85 -9.84 -16.80 -3.92
C TRP A 85 -10.71 -16.50 -2.70
N PHE A 86 -10.08 -16.09 -1.59
CA PHE A 86 -10.78 -15.63 -0.39
C PHE A 86 -11.63 -14.38 -0.66
N PHE A 87 -11.03 -13.31 -1.20
CA PHE A 87 -11.76 -12.08 -1.49
C PHE A 87 -12.81 -12.28 -2.60
N LYS A 88 -12.52 -13.10 -3.61
CA LYS A 88 -13.50 -13.48 -4.64
C LYS A 88 -14.72 -14.15 -4.00
N ARG A 89 -14.54 -15.00 -2.99
CA ARG A 89 -15.65 -15.63 -2.26
C ARG A 89 -16.44 -14.64 -1.40
N ILE A 90 -15.82 -13.58 -0.87
CA ILE A 90 -16.57 -12.49 -0.20
C ILE A 90 -17.40 -11.71 -1.23
N TRP A 91 -16.76 -11.32 -2.33
CA TRP A 91 -17.35 -10.43 -3.32
C TRP A 91 -18.34 -11.10 -4.26
N GLN A 92 -18.18 -12.40 -4.51
CA GLN A 92 -18.97 -13.18 -5.49
C GLN A 92 -18.88 -12.61 -6.92
N SER A 93 -17.84 -11.80 -7.19
CA SER A 93 -17.54 -11.18 -8.47
C SER A 93 -16.07 -10.72 -8.47
N ASN A 94 -15.46 -10.58 -9.66
CA ASN A 94 -14.10 -10.05 -9.81
C ASN A 94 -14.03 -8.52 -9.78
N TYR A 95 -15.13 -7.85 -10.08
CA TYR A 95 -15.24 -6.39 -10.13
C TYR A 95 -16.66 -5.94 -9.78
N SER A 96 -16.82 -4.67 -9.44
CA SER A 96 -18.10 -3.98 -9.24
C SER A 96 -18.38 -2.91 -10.30
N ALA A 97 -17.34 -2.41 -10.95
CA ALA A 97 -17.47 -1.46 -12.05
C ALA A 97 -18.34 -2.02 -13.19
N PRO A 98 -19.20 -1.21 -13.83
CA PRO A 98 -20.07 -1.65 -14.91
C PRO A 98 -19.31 -1.76 -16.24
N VAL A 99 -18.33 -2.67 -16.29
CA VAL A 99 -17.41 -2.88 -17.42
C VAL A 99 -17.74 -4.12 -18.25
N GLU A 100 -18.70 -4.95 -17.81
CA GLU A 100 -18.96 -6.27 -18.40
C GLU A 100 -19.33 -6.20 -19.89
N GLU A 101 -20.20 -5.28 -20.29
CA GLU A 101 -20.57 -5.12 -21.70
C GLU A 101 -19.35 -4.76 -22.56
N LYS A 102 -18.49 -3.86 -22.07
CA LYS A 102 -17.26 -3.45 -22.74
C LYS A 102 -16.26 -4.60 -22.86
N LEU A 103 -16.12 -5.41 -21.82
CA LEU A 103 -15.24 -6.58 -21.80
C LEU A 103 -15.74 -7.66 -22.78
N LYS A 104 -17.05 -7.94 -22.80
CA LYS A 104 -17.68 -8.91 -23.70
C LYS A 104 -17.66 -8.47 -25.17
N ALA A 105 -17.80 -7.19 -25.45
CA ALA A 105 -17.70 -6.64 -26.79
C ALA A 105 -16.29 -6.82 -27.41
N GLY A 106 -15.27 -7.00 -26.57
CA GLY A 106 -13.87 -7.15 -26.98
C GLY A 106 -13.15 -5.82 -27.19
N GLY A 107 -11.83 -5.92 -27.31
CA GLY A 107 -10.93 -4.77 -27.51
C GLY A 107 -10.77 -3.87 -26.29
N ALA A 108 -11.32 -4.23 -25.13
CA ALA A 108 -11.08 -3.47 -23.90
C ALA A 108 -9.62 -3.62 -23.45
N LYS A 109 -9.07 -2.55 -22.87
CA LYS A 109 -7.74 -2.56 -22.24
C LYS A 109 -7.91 -2.45 -20.73
N VAL A 110 -7.46 -3.46 -20.00
CA VAL A 110 -7.57 -3.52 -18.54
C VAL A 110 -6.18 -3.46 -17.91
N LEU A 111 -6.03 -2.63 -16.87
CA LEU A 111 -4.82 -2.52 -16.07
C LEU A 111 -5.09 -2.98 -14.63
N ASP A 112 -4.26 -3.89 -14.11
CA ASP A 112 -4.24 -4.29 -12.70
C ASP A 112 -2.95 -3.79 -12.04
N ILE A 113 -3.06 -2.88 -11.07
CA ILE A 113 -1.94 -2.27 -10.34
C ILE A 113 -1.73 -2.99 -9.02
N GLY A 114 -0.49 -3.43 -8.79
CA GLY A 114 -0.18 -4.35 -7.69
C GLY A 114 -0.75 -5.73 -7.96
N CYS A 115 -0.54 -6.26 -9.17
CA CYS A 115 -1.17 -7.50 -9.60
C CYS A 115 -0.69 -8.73 -8.82
N GLY A 116 0.39 -8.62 -8.05
CA GLY A 116 0.95 -9.72 -7.28
C GLY A 116 1.24 -10.92 -8.19
N SER A 117 0.82 -12.11 -7.78
CA SER A 117 1.00 -13.35 -8.55
C SER A 117 0.28 -13.36 -9.90
N GLY A 118 -0.55 -12.36 -10.20
CA GLY A 118 -1.30 -12.26 -11.46
C GLY A 118 -2.59 -13.07 -11.49
N THR A 119 -3.00 -13.69 -10.37
CA THR A 119 -4.17 -14.58 -10.34
C THR A 119 -5.45 -13.90 -10.83
N TRP A 120 -5.72 -12.67 -10.36
CA TRP A 120 -6.92 -11.92 -10.75
C TRP A 120 -6.92 -11.59 -12.25
N ILE A 121 -5.79 -11.13 -12.76
CA ILE A 121 -5.71 -10.67 -14.15
C ILE A 121 -5.73 -11.83 -15.15
N ILE A 122 -5.11 -12.96 -14.82
CA ILE A 122 -5.17 -14.19 -15.62
C ILE A 122 -6.61 -14.69 -15.69
N GLU A 123 -7.32 -14.73 -14.55
CA GLU A 123 -8.71 -15.16 -14.51
C GLU A 123 -9.61 -14.26 -15.38
N MET A 124 -9.43 -12.93 -15.29
CA MET A 124 -10.14 -11.99 -16.14
C MET A 124 -9.84 -12.18 -17.63
N ALA A 125 -8.59 -12.51 -17.98
CA ALA A 125 -8.17 -12.74 -19.35
C ALA A 125 -8.75 -14.01 -19.97
N GLU A 126 -8.91 -15.07 -19.17
CA GLU A 126 -9.60 -16.30 -19.56
C GLU A 126 -11.11 -16.07 -19.77
N MET A 127 -11.75 -15.23 -18.94
CA MET A 127 -13.17 -14.91 -19.10
C MET A 127 -13.46 -14.01 -20.31
N TYR A 128 -12.50 -13.18 -20.72
CA TYR A 128 -12.68 -12.18 -21.78
C TYR A 128 -11.52 -12.22 -22.79
N GLU A 129 -11.40 -13.33 -23.51
CA GLU A 129 -10.30 -13.61 -24.45
C GLU A 129 -10.09 -12.54 -25.54
N GLN A 130 -11.14 -11.79 -25.89
CA GLN A 130 -11.09 -10.73 -26.91
C GLN A 130 -10.64 -9.37 -26.35
N SER A 131 -10.42 -9.27 -25.05
CA SER A 131 -9.88 -8.07 -24.38
C SER A 131 -8.42 -8.29 -23.98
N SER A 132 -7.70 -7.20 -23.76
CA SER A 132 -6.27 -7.21 -23.40
C SER A 132 -6.03 -6.74 -21.98
N PHE A 133 -5.11 -7.40 -21.31
CA PHE A 133 -4.90 -7.27 -19.88
C PHE A 133 -3.42 -6.97 -19.60
N THR A 134 -3.16 -6.00 -18.73
CA THR A 134 -1.81 -5.63 -18.30
C THR A 134 -1.73 -5.62 -16.78
N GLY A 135 -0.85 -6.45 -16.22
CA GLY A 135 -0.57 -6.50 -14.78
C GLY A 135 0.73 -5.75 -14.49
N VAL A 136 0.71 -4.89 -13.47
CA VAL A 136 1.92 -4.21 -13.00
C VAL A 136 2.15 -4.45 -11.53
N ASP A 137 3.40 -4.70 -11.16
CA ASP A 137 3.82 -4.84 -9.77
C ASP A 137 5.25 -4.32 -9.60
N PHE A 138 5.61 -3.84 -8.41
CA PHE A 138 6.97 -3.36 -8.15
C PHE A 138 7.97 -4.53 -8.07
N SER A 139 7.47 -5.74 -7.79
CA SER A 139 8.23 -6.99 -7.71
C SER A 139 7.90 -7.92 -8.88
N THR A 140 8.83 -8.79 -9.28
CA THR A 140 8.56 -9.82 -10.30
C THR A 140 7.94 -11.07 -9.68
N ILE A 141 6.82 -10.92 -8.97
CA ILE A 141 6.16 -12.03 -8.28
C ILE A 141 5.22 -12.87 -9.16
N PHE A 142 4.84 -12.33 -10.31
CA PHE A 142 4.09 -13.03 -11.36
C PHE A 142 4.99 -14.02 -12.12
N SER A 143 4.40 -15.14 -12.55
CA SER A 143 5.10 -16.14 -13.37
C SER A 143 5.02 -15.77 -14.86
N GLN A 144 6.18 -15.62 -15.51
CA GLN A 144 6.27 -15.32 -16.94
C GLN A 144 6.17 -16.53 -17.86
N GLU A 145 6.20 -17.75 -17.30
CA GLU A 145 6.44 -18.96 -18.09
C GLU A 145 5.20 -19.49 -18.81
N MET A 146 3.97 -19.14 -18.37
CA MET A 146 2.71 -19.62 -18.96
C MET A 146 1.58 -18.58 -18.88
N GLU A 147 1.78 -17.39 -19.44
CA GLU A 147 0.75 -16.34 -19.47
C GLU A 147 -0.18 -16.51 -20.68
N PRO A 148 -1.50 -16.25 -20.55
CA PRO A 148 -2.40 -16.18 -21.70
C PRO A 148 -1.93 -15.13 -22.72
N ALA A 149 -2.17 -15.38 -24.02
CA ALA A 149 -1.69 -14.52 -25.10
C ALA A 149 -2.20 -13.07 -25.04
N ASN A 150 -3.31 -12.84 -24.32
CA ASN A 150 -3.92 -11.53 -24.10
C ASN A 150 -3.53 -10.86 -22.77
N VAL A 151 -2.56 -11.42 -22.04
CA VAL A 151 -1.99 -10.86 -20.81
C VAL A 151 -0.56 -10.39 -21.04
N LYS A 152 -0.17 -9.30 -20.39
CA LYS A 152 1.22 -8.85 -20.28
C LYS A 152 1.49 -8.42 -18.85
N PHE A 153 2.66 -8.78 -18.31
CA PHE A 153 3.12 -8.24 -17.04
C PHE A 153 4.30 -7.30 -17.20
N LEU A 154 4.38 -6.32 -16.30
CA LEU A 154 5.46 -5.36 -16.28
C LEU A 154 5.85 -5.01 -14.85
N GLN A 155 7.15 -5.13 -14.56
CA GLN A 155 7.70 -4.65 -13.31
C GLN A 155 7.78 -3.13 -13.33
N THR A 156 7.00 -2.45 -12.50
CA THR A 156 7.06 -1.00 -12.33
C THR A 156 6.48 -0.57 -10.98
N ASN A 157 6.98 0.56 -10.48
CA ASN A 157 6.45 1.20 -9.28
C ASN A 157 5.56 2.37 -9.70
N ILE A 158 4.29 2.34 -9.29
CA ILE A 158 3.34 3.43 -9.57
C ILE A 158 3.82 4.79 -9.03
N LEU A 159 4.65 4.81 -7.99
CA LEU A 159 5.23 6.05 -7.45
C LEU A 159 6.23 6.72 -8.41
N ASP A 160 6.78 5.97 -9.37
CA ASP A 160 7.72 6.45 -10.39
C ASP A 160 7.03 6.80 -11.73
N ASN A 161 5.69 6.84 -11.75
CA ASN A 161 4.80 6.87 -12.92
C ASN A 161 4.83 5.58 -13.74
N LEU A 162 3.68 5.22 -14.30
CA LEU A 162 3.51 4.07 -15.17
C LEU A 162 3.95 4.41 -16.60
N PRO A 163 4.62 3.47 -17.30
CA PRO A 163 5.14 3.69 -18.66
C PRO A 163 4.04 3.52 -19.73
N PHE A 164 2.86 4.08 -19.47
CA PHE A 164 1.72 4.08 -20.38
C PHE A 164 1.37 5.51 -20.76
N LEU A 165 0.86 5.67 -21.98
CA LEU A 165 0.33 6.96 -22.43
C LEU A 165 -0.93 7.32 -21.62
N ASP A 166 -1.26 8.60 -21.63
CA ASP A 166 -2.53 9.09 -21.11
C ASP A 166 -3.68 8.36 -21.83
N ASP A 167 -4.80 8.18 -21.13
CA ASP A 167 -6.05 7.67 -21.72
C ASP A 167 -5.88 6.30 -22.44
N THR A 168 -5.14 5.38 -21.83
CA THR A 168 -4.83 4.07 -22.43
C THR A 168 -5.86 2.99 -22.06
N PHE A 169 -6.32 2.94 -20.83
CA PHE A 169 -7.10 1.81 -20.30
C PHE A 169 -8.58 2.13 -20.15
N ASP A 170 -9.44 1.19 -20.53
CA ASP A 170 -10.90 1.28 -20.35
C ASP A 170 -11.30 0.95 -18.91
N PHE A 171 -10.51 0.12 -18.23
CA PHE A 171 -10.70 -0.24 -16.81
C PHE A 171 -9.34 -0.32 -16.10
N VAL A 172 -9.20 0.40 -14.99
CA VAL A 172 -8.03 0.36 -14.12
C VAL A 172 -8.44 -0.10 -12.74
N ARG A 173 -7.80 -1.17 -12.25
CA ARG A 173 -8.06 -1.77 -10.95
C ARG A 173 -6.81 -1.71 -10.08
N MET A 174 -6.99 -1.44 -8.80
CA MET A 174 -5.95 -1.59 -7.77
C MET A 174 -6.59 -2.27 -6.57
N GLY A 175 -5.92 -3.24 -5.94
CA GLY A 175 -6.52 -3.83 -4.75
C GLY A 175 -5.54 -4.46 -3.79
N LEU A 176 -5.88 -4.40 -2.51
CA LEU A 176 -5.11 -4.87 -1.37
C LEU A 176 -3.72 -4.21 -1.25
N LEU A 177 -3.61 -2.95 -1.67
CA LEU A 177 -2.37 -2.16 -1.60
C LEU A 177 -2.42 -1.06 -0.53
N ILE A 178 -3.44 -1.06 0.34
CA ILE A 178 -3.60 0.00 1.33
C ILE A 178 -2.38 0.22 2.24
N THR A 179 -1.60 -0.81 2.51
CA THR A 179 -0.42 -0.70 3.37
C THR A 179 0.84 -0.28 2.62
N ALA A 180 0.79 -0.13 1.29
CA ALA A 180 1.94 0.21 0.46
C ALA A 180 2.22 1.72 0.38
N PHE A 181 1.22 2.56 0.69
CA PHE A 181 1.28 4.01 0.48
C PHE A 181 1.00 4.80 1.76
N THR A 182 1.42 6.06 1.80
CA THR A 182 0.92 7.08 2.72
C THR A 182 -0.28 7.81 2.13
N ALA A 183 -1.08 8.50 2.95
CA ALA A 183 -2.18 9.32 2.46
C ALA A 183 -1.73 10.39 1.45
N THR A 184 -0.53 10.96 1.66
CA THR A 184 0.09 11.92 0.75
C THR A 184 0.46 11.28 -0.59
N GLU A 185 1.14 10.13 -0.60
CA GLU A 185 1.49 9.42 -1.84
C GLU A 185 0.24 9.00 -2.62
N LEU A 186 -0.80 8.52 -1.92
CA LEU A 186 -2.07 8.17 -2.53
C LEU A 186 -2.69 9.36 -3.27
N LYS A 187 -2.69 10.52 -2.61
CA LYS A 187 -3.27 11.77 -3.14
C LYS A 187 -2.44 12.40 -4.26
N GLU A 188 -1.12 12.44 -4.11
CA GLU A 188 -0.24 13.24 -4.97
C GLU A 188 0.37 12.42 -6.12
N LYS A 189 0.39 11.09 -6.01
CA LYS A 189 1.03 10.21 -7.00
C LYS A 189 0.08 9.15 -7.54
N VAL A 190 -0.47 8.31 -6.67
CA VAL A 190 -1.17 7.08 -7.08
C VAL A 190 -2.49 7.38 -7.80
N ILE A 191 -3.42 8.11 -7.16
CA ILE A 191 -4.72 8.41 -7.78
C ILE A 191 -4.57 9.30 -9.02
N PRO A 192 -3.74 10.37 -9.02
CA PRO A 192 -3.50 11.14 -10.23
C PRO A 192 -2.98 10.31 -11.41
N GLU A 193 -2.07 9.36 -11.14
CA GLU A 193 -1.51 8.49 -12.16
C GLU A 193 -2.53 7.48 -12.71
N ILE A 194 -3.34 6.87 -11.84
CA ILE A 194 -4.46 6.01 -12.23
C ILE A 194 -5.44 6.77 -13.13
N VAL A 195 -5.79 8.00 -12.74
CA VAL A 195 -6.68 8.87 -13.53
C VAL A 195 -6.04 9.23 -14.87
N ARG A 196 -4.72 9.49 -14.92
CA ARG A 196 -4.01 9.82 -16.16
C ARG A 196 -4.11 8.69 -17.18
N VAL A 197 -3.83 7.45 -16.78
CA VAL A 197 -3.82 6.30 -17.69
C VAL A 197 -5.21 5.75 -18.01
N THR A 198 -6.24 6.09 -17.23
CA THR A 198 -7.63 5.74 -17.52
C THR A 198 -8.18 6.60 -18.64
N LYS A 199 -8.87 6.02 -19.63
CA LYS A 199 -9.56 6.74 -20.71
C LYS A 199 -10.68 7.65 -20.17
N PRO A 200 -11.05 8.74 -20.87
CA PRO A 200 -12.29 9.46 -20.59
C PRO A 200 -13.48 8.51 -20.70
N GLY A 201 -14.35 8.49 -19.68
CA GLY A 201 -15.43 7.50 -19.58
C GLY A 201 -15.01 6.09 -19.14
N GLY A 202 -13.70 5.85 -18.94
CA GLY A 202 -13.18 4.62 -18.37
C GLY A 202 -13.41 4.53 -16.86
N TRP A 203 -13.31 3.31 -16.34
CA TRP A 203 -13.62 2.98 -14.95
C TRP A 203 -12.36 2.78 -14.12
N ILE A 204 -12.44 3.18 -12.86
CA ILE A 204 -11.42 3.00 -11.83
C ILE A 204 -12.07 2.22 -10.68
N GLU A 205 -11.42 1.15 -10.23
CA GLU A 205 -11.88 0.39 -9.06
C GLU A 205 -10.75 0.15 -8.07
N PHE A 206 -11.02 0.48 -6.81
CA PHE A 206 -10.20 0.08 -5.67
C PHE A 206 -10.93 -1.02 -4.91
N MET A 207 -10.22 -2.10 -4.55
CA MET A 207 -10.74 -3.13 -3.65
C MET A 207 -9.80 -3.31 -2.47
N GLU A 208 -10.24 -2.94 -1.28
CA GLU A 208 -9.38 -2.89 -0.09
C GLU A 208 -10.04 -3.58 1.10
N SER A 209 -9.21 -3.93 2.08
CA SER A 209 -9.66 -4.46 3.37
C SER A 209 -9.32 -3.48 4.47
N ASP A 210 -10.19 -3.37 5.46
CA ASP A 210 -9.83 -2.71 6.70
C ASP A 210 -8.71 -3.49 7.39
N ILE A 211 -7.81 -2.72 7.99
CA ILE A 211 -6.75 -3.20 8.87
C ILE A 211 -7.22 -3.25 10.34
N GLN A 212 -8.38 -2.65 10.62
CA GLN A 212 -9.02 -2.62 11.93
C GLN A 212 -10.12 -3.69 11.98
N TYR A 213 -10.24 -4.31 13.13
CA TYR A 213 -11.21 -5.37 13.37
C TYR A 213 -12.30 -4.90 14.34
N PHE A 214 -13.50 -5.45 14.19
CA PHE A 214 -14.60 -5.28 15.13
C PHE A 214 -14.60 -6.45 16.11
N ASN A 215 -14.87 -6.18 17.39
CA ASN A 215 -14.79 -7.17 18.48
C ASN A 215 -13.43 -7.87 18.54
N GLU A 216 -12.33 -7.12 18.42
CA GLU A 216 -10.98 -7.67 18.58
C GLU A 216 -10.63 -7.96 20.04
N GLY A 217 -9.84 -9.00 20.25
CA GLY A 217 -9.23 -9.26 21.56
C GLY A 217 -7.98 -8.40 21.79
N PRO A 218 -7.48 -8.35 23.04
CA PRO A 218 -6.37 -7.48 23.41
C PRO A 218 -5.08 -7.76 22.63
N THR A 219 -4.83 -9.01 22.23
CA THR A 219 -3.66 -9.38 21.41
C THR A 219 -3.80 -8.85 19.99
N THR A 220 -4.98 -8.97 19.42
CA THR A 220 -5.31 -8.47 18.08
C THR A 220 -5.16 -6.94 18.05
N VAL A 221 -5.71 -6.22 19.04
CA VAL A 221 -5.53 -4.76 19.19
C VAL A 221 -4.04 -4.39 19.22
N ARG A 222 -3.23 -5.16 19.98
CA ARG A 222 -1.79 -4.91 20.10
C ARG A 222 -1.05 -5.10 18.77
N LEU A 223 -1.39 -6.14 18.00
CA LEU A 223 -0.82 -6.39 16.68
C LEU A 223 -1.24 -5.31 15.67
N SER A 224 -2.53 -4.96 15.65
CA SER A 224 -3.11 -3.92 14.78
C SER A 224 -2.48 -2.55 15.03
N ASN A 225 -2.33 -2.13 16.29
CA ASN A 225 -1.73 -0.84 16.64
C ASN A 225 -0.25 -0.74 16.27
N ALA A 226 0.46 -1.87 16.24
CA ALA A 226 1.86 -1.90 15.85
C ALA A 226 2.06 -1.69 14.33
N ARG A 227 1.02 -1.83 13.50
CA ARG A 227 1.12 -1.68 12.04
C ARG A 227 1.31 -0.25 11.54
N ILE A 228 1.19 0.79 12.38
CA ILE A 228 1.30 2.24 12.04
C ILE A 228 1.01 2.51 10.55
N SER A 229 -0.27 2.43 10.21
CA SER A 229 -0.76 2.71 8.87
C SER A 229 -1.98 3.60 8.98
N ASP A 230 -2.01 4.64 8.16
CA ASP A 230 -3.18 5.49 8.02
C ASP A 230 -4.36 4.61 7.56
N PRO A 231 -5.59 4.86 8.03
CA PRO A 231 -6.77 4.14 7.59
C PRO A 231 -7.19 4.62 6.18
N LEU A 232 -6.35 4.36 5.17
CA LEU A 232 -6.51 4.94 3.83
C LEU A 232 -7.84 4.60 3.14
N ASN A 233 -8.57 3.56 3.57
CA ASN A 233 -9.92 3.25 3.07
C ASN A 233 -10.85 4.44 3.26
N SER A 234 -10.71 5.18 4.35
CA SER A 234 -11.48 6.40 4.59
C SER A 234 -11.06 7.58 3.71
N TYR A 235 -9.86 7.53 3.14
CA TYR A 235 -9.31 8.59 2.30
C TYR A 235 -9.51 8.36 0.80
N ILE A 236 -9.52 7.10 0.33
CA ILE A 236 -9.65 6.77 -1.10
C ILE A 236 -10.88 7.44 -1.74
N PRO A 237 -12.13 7.27 -1.22
CA PRO A 237 -13.30 7.91 -1.80
C PRO A 237 -13.20 9.42 -1.80
N LYS A 238 -12.71 10.00 -0.70
CA LYS A 238 -12.56 11.46 -0.57
C LYS A 238 -11.55 12.01 -1.56
N ILE A 239 -10.39 11.37 -1.73
CA ILE A 239 -9.37 11.81 -2.68
C ILE A 239 -9.90 11.68 -4.11
N MET A 240 -10.64 10.63 -4.43
CA MET A 240 -11.28 10.50 -5.74
C MET A 240 -12.35 11.57 -5.95
N GLU A 241 -13.18 11.84 -4.95
CA GLU A 241 -14.21 12.89 -4.98
C GLU A 241 -13.60 14.29 -5.09
N ASP A 242 -12.42 14.53 -4.52
CA ASP A 242 -11.68 15.80 -4.63
C ASP A 242 -10.99 15.95 -6.01
N ASN A 243 -10.84 14.88 -6.78
CA ASN A 243 -10.21 14.92 -8.11
C ASN A 243 -11.16 15.54 -9.15
N GLU A 244 -10.68 16.56 -9.87
CA GLU A 244 -11.49 17.30 -10.86
C GLU A 244 -11.80 16.50 -12.14
N LYS A 245 -11.05 15.42 -12.42
CA LYS A 245 -11.24 14.58 -13.61
C LYS A 245 -12.08 13.33 -13.32
N ILE A 246 -12.53 13.13 -12.08
CA ILE A 246 -13.39 12.02 -11.68
C ILE A 246 -14.83 12.53 -11.54
N GLN A 247 -15.79 11.74 -12.05
CA GLN A 247 -17.21 12.01 -11.84
C GLN A 247 -17.55 11.95 -10.35
N LYS A 248 -18.37 12.91 -9.90
CA LYS A 248 -18.82 12.98 -8.51
C LYS A 248 -19.77 11.84 -8.16
N GLY A 249 -19.81 11.46 -6.89
CA GLY A 249 -20.63 10.35 -6.41
C GLY A 249 -19.94 9.01 -6.55
N ILE A 250 -18.76 8.87 -5.94
CA ILE A 250 -18.02 7.59 -5.88
C ILE A 250 -18.93 6.49 -5.33
N GLN A 251 -19.10 5.43 -6.13
CA GLN A 251 -19.87 4.26 -5.69
C GLN A 251 -19.04 3.49 -4.66
N THR A 252 -19.62 3.27 -3.49
CA THR A 252 -18.96 2.56 -2.39
C THR A 252 -19.80 1.37 -2.00
N GLU A 253 -19.21 0.18 -2.09
CA GLU A 253 -19.78 -1.05 -1.58
C GLU A 253 -18.96 -1.55 -0.40
N GLU A 254 -19.64 -2.07 0.61
CA GLU A 254 -19.01 -2.68 1.78
C GLU A 254 -19.52 -4.11 1.97
N LYS A 255 -18.62 -5.00 2.40
CA LYS A 255 -18.99 -6.33 2.88
C LYS A 255 -18.30 -6.61 4.20
N THR A 256 -19.06 -7.17 5.14
CA THR A 256 -18.52 -7.64 6.42
C THR A 256 -18.08 -9.09 6.28
N CYS A 257 -16.86 -9.38 6.72
CA CYS A 257 -16.32 -10.74 6.81
C CYS A 257 -16.15 -11.11 8.29
N PHE A 258 -16.77 -12.22 8.70
CA PHE A 258 -16.66 -12.76 10.05
C PHE A 258 -15.52 -13.77 10.13
N LEU A 259 -14.73 -13.71 11.21
CA LEU A 259 -13.57 -14.57 11.40
C LEU A 259 -13.90 -15.72 12.36
N GLY A 260 -13.37 -16.90 12.05
CA GLY A 260 -13.43 -18.07 12.93
C GLY A 260 -14.27 -19.21 12.36
N LYS A 261 -14.09 -20.40 12.91
CA LYS A 261 -14.78 -21.63 12.52
C LYS A 261 -16.30 -21.50 12.65
N TRP A 262 -16.76 -20.72 13.62
CA TRP A 262 -18.18 -20.45 13.82
C TRP A 262 -18.84 -19.74 12.62
N ALA A 263 -18.06 -19.01 11.82
CA ALA A 263 -18.52 -18.34 10.59
C ALA A 263 -18.36 -19.23 9.33
N GLY A 264 -18.26 -20.55 9.51
CA GLY A 264 -18.17 -21.52 8.42
C GLY A 264 -16.83 -21.46 7.69
N ASP A 265 -16.81 -21.96 6.45
CA ASP A 265 -15.55 -22.08 5.70
C ASP A 265 -14.96 -20.72 5.32
N LEU A 266 -15.80 -19.70 5.05
CA LEU A 266 -15.32 -18.36 4.77
C LEU A 266 -14.61 -17.76 6.00
N GLY A 267 -15.12 -18.01 7.20
CA GLY A 267 -14.48 -17.56 8.44
C GLY A 267 -13.16 -18.28 8.73
N LYS A 268 -13.02 -19.55 8.35
CA LYS A 268 -11.73 -20.27 8.42
C LYS A 268 -10.71 -19.68 7.45
N MET A 269 -11.13 -19.42 6.21
CA MET A 269 -10.28 -18.79 5.18
C MET A 269 -9.82 -17.39 5.63
N ALA A 270 -10.70 -16.61 6.25
CA ALA A 270 -10.36 -15.29 6.78
C ALA A 270 -9.25 -15.37 7.85
N VAL A 271 -9.36 -16.32 8.78
CA VAL A 271 -8.33 -16.52 9.81
C VAL A 271 -7.00 -16.95 9.20
N GLU A 272 -7.02 -17.84 8.20
CA GLU A 272 -5.81 -18.25 7.47
C GLU A 272 -5.16 -17.08 6.72
N ASP A 273 -5.93 -16.31 5.94
CA ASP A 273 -5.41 -15.15 5.19
C ASP A 273 -4.77 -14.12 6.12
N ILE A 274 -5.43 -13.78 7.22
CA ILE A 274 -4.92 -12.81 8.19
C ILE A 274 -3.67 -13.34 8.90
N ALA A 275 -3.66 -14.61 9.32
CA ALA A 275 -2.48 -15.22 9.96
C ALA A 275 -1.27 -15.27 9.01
N ASN A 276 -1.50 -15.57 7.72
CA ASN A 276 -0.45 -15.50 6.70
C ASN A 276 0.05 -14.06 6.51
N GLY A 277 -0.86 -13.08 6.52
CA GLY A 277 -0.50 -11.67 6.48
C GLY A 277 0.35 -11.22 7.69
N TRP A 278 0.07 -11.73 8.89
CA TRP A 278 0.93 -11.51 10.07
C TRP A 278 2.30 -12.16 9.92
N THR A 279 2.34 -13.38 9.41
CA THR A 279 3.58 -14.12 9.16
C THR A 279 4.48 -13.38 8.18
N ALA A 280 3.92 -12.86 7.08
CA ALA A 280 4.66 -12.11 6.05
C ALA A 280 5.36 -10.85 6.60
N ILE A 281 4.80 -10.21 7.64
CA ILE A 281 5.37 -9.00 8.24
C ILE A 281 6.05 -9.25 9.60
N LYS A 282 6.25 -10.51 9.97
CA LYS A 282 6.78 -10.91 11.29
C LYS A 282 8.08 -10.21 11.63
N ALA A 283 9.07 -10.24 10.75
CA ALA A 283 10.40 -9.69 11.01
C ALA A 283 10.38 -8.17 11.28
N PRO A 284 9.80 -7.32 10.41
CA PRO A 284 9.71 -5.89 10.69
C PRO A 284 8.86 -5.58 11.92
N LEU A 285 7.74 -6.28 12.11
CA LEU A 285 6.81 -6.00 13.21
C LEU A 285 7.39 -6.43 14.57
N SER A 286 8.05 -7.59 14.65
CA SER A 286 8.76 -8.05 15.86
C SER A 286 9.81 -7.03 16.31
N LYS A 287 10.58 -6.49 15.36
CA LYS A 287 11.58 -5.45 15.64
C LYS A 287 10.94 -4.16 16.14
N ALA A 288 9.87 -3.70 15.48
CA ALA A 288 9.14 -2.49 15.89
C ALA A 288 8.53 -2.63 17.30
N MET A 289 7.99 -3.80 17.61
CA MET A 289 7.39 -4.12 18.92
C MET A 289 8.43 -4.49 19.99
N LYS A 290 9.72 -4.60 19.63
CA LYS A 290 10.81 -5.06 20.50
C LYS A 290 10.56 -6.46 21.08
N LEU A 291 10.02 -7.36 20.27
CA LEU A 291 9.71 -8.74 20.62
C LEU A 291 10.75 -9.71 20.05
N LYS A 292 10.99 -10.80 20.77
CA LYS A 292 11.65 -11.99 20.21
C LYS A 292 10.72 -12.68 19.22
N SER A 293 11.30 -13.41 18.27
CA SER A 293 10.55 -14.16 17.26
C SER A 293 9.49 -15.07 17.87
N GLN A 294 9.83 -15.81 18.93
CA GLN A 294 8.90 -16.72 19.60
C GLN A 294 7.74 -15.98 20.29
N GLU A 295 8.00 -14.83 20.91
CA GLU A 295 6.96 -14.01 21.53
C GLU A 295 5.96 -13.50 20.47
N TYR A 296 6.44 -13.16 19.27
CA TYR A 296 5.57 -12.79 18.17
C TYR A 296 4.69 -13.96 17.70
N ASP A 297 5.26 -15.15 17.57
CA ASP A 297 4.51 -16.36 17.18
C ASP A 297 3.40 -16.68 18.17
N GLU A 298 3.65 -16.50 19.47
CA GLU A 298 2.65 -16.66 20.52
C GLU A 298 1.50 -15.65 20.40
N LEU A 299 1.78 -14.40 19.99
CA LEU A 299 0.73 -13.41 19.72
C LEU A 299 -0.13 -13.81 18.52
N VAL A 300 0.48 -14.25 17.41
CA VAL A 300 -0.25 -14.72 16.22
C VAL A 300 -1.06 -15.98 16.53
N ALA A 301 -0.54 -16.90 17.34
CA ALA A 301 -1.29 -18.08 17.78
C ALA A 301 -2.47 -17.72 18.70
N THR A 302 -2.36 -16.64 19.47
CA THR A 302 -3.43 -16.14 20.35
C THR A 302 -4.54 -15.47 19.56
N PHE A 303 -4.24 -14.78 18.46
CA PHE A 303 -5.22 -14.19 17.56
C PHE A 303 -6.32 -15.19 17.17
N SER A 304 -5.97 -16.42 16.76
CA SER A 304 -6.95 -17.45 16.38
C SER A 304 -7.88 -17.87 17.53
N LYS A 305 -7.49 -17.69 18.79
CA LYS A 305 -8.36 -17.96 19.95
C LYS A 305 -9.29 -16.79 20.21
N GLU A 306 -8.77 -15.56 20.11
CA GLU A 306 -9.56 -14.34 20.32
C GLU A 306 -10.68 -14.20 19.30
N VAL A 307 -10.43 -14.50 18.02
CA VAL A 307 -11.45 -14.40 16.96
C VAL A 307 -12.63 -15.34 17.17
N GLU A 308 -12.38 -16.54 17.73
CA GLU A 308 -13.43 -17.52 18.04
C GLU A 308 -14.28 -17.07 19.24
N GLN A 309 -13.65 -16.52 20.26
CA GLN A 309 -14.32 -16.10 21.49
C GLN A 309 -15.14 -14.82 21.28
N ASN A 310 -14.55 -13.84 20.59
CA ASN A 310 -15.13 -12.50 20.50
C ASN A 310 -16.02 -12.31 19.28
N ARG A 311 -16.09 -13.32 18.39
CA ARG A 311 -16.83 -13.23 17.11
C ARG A 311 -16.38 -12.02 16.31
N THR A 312 -15.07 -11.93 16.11
CA THR A 312 -14.41 -10.83 15.42
C THR A 312 -14.86 -10.75 13.97
N SER A 313 -14.90 -9.53 13.41
CA SER A 313 -15.12 -9.29 11.98
C SER A 313 -14.22 -8.17 11.44
N PHE A 314 -14.10 -8.07 10.11
CA PHE A 314 -13.54 -6.91 9.43
C PHE A 314 -14.44 -6.52 8.26
N LYS A 315 -14.20 -5.35 7.66
CA LYS A 315 -14.88 -4.92 6.43
C LYS A 315 -13.93 -4.91 5.26
N THR A 316 -14.44 -5.28 4.09
CA THR A 316 -13.80 -5.04 2.81
C THR A 316 -14.66 -4.10 1.99
N TRP A 317 -14.00 -3.29 1.18
CA TRP A 317 -14.60 -2.18 0.46
C TRP A 317 -14.27 -2.29 -1.02
N ARG A 318 -15.23 -1.90 -1.85
CA ARG A 318 -14.99 -1.54 -3.25
C ARG A 318 -15.39 -0.10 -3.46
N PHE A 319 -14.48 0.66 -4.06
CA PHE A 319 -14.70 2.04 -4.45
C PHE A 319 -14.60 2.15 -5.96
N VAL A 320 -15.70 2.50 -6.60
CA VAL A 320 -15.82 2.56 -8.06
C VAL A 320 -16.05 4.00 -8.48
N ALA A 321 -15.26 4.43 -9.45
CA ALA A 321 -15.29 5.78 -10.01
C ALA A 321 -15.22 5.72 -11.54
N GLN A 322 -15.78 6.73 -12.20
CA GLN A 322 -15.62 6.91 -13.65
C GLN A 322 -14.84 8.19 -13.91
N LYS A 323 -13.87 8.14 -14.82
CA LYS A 323 -13.22 9.35 -15.33
C LYS A 323 -14.22 10.13 -16.18
N ILE A 324 -14.27 11.45 -16.01
CA ILE A 324 -15.16 12.33 -16.79
C ILE A 324 -14.88 12.11 -18.28
N GLY A 325 -15.94 11.90 -19.06
CA GLY A 325 -15.84 11.76 -20.52
C GLY A 325 -15.39 13.06 -21.16
N SER A 326 -14.78 12.99 -22.35
CA SER A 326 -14.58 14.19 -23.15
C SER A 326 -15.95 14.79 -23.48
N THR A 327 -16.24 16.00 -23.00
CA THR A 327 -17.41 16.74 -23.49
C THR A 327 -17.22 16.92 -24.99
N SER A 328 -18.13 16.36 -25.78
CA SER A 328 -18.24 16.75 -27.18
C SER A 328 -18.62 18.23 -27.21
N THR A 329 -17.67 19.09 -27.54
CA THR A 329 -17.97 20.44 -28.05
C THR A 329 -18.65 20.26 -29.40
N SER A 330 -19.96 20.01 -29.38
CA SER A 330 -20.81 20.04 -30.55
C SER A 330 -22.09 20.81 -30.19
N ASP A 331 -22.26 21.92 -30.92
CA ASP A 331 -23.48 22.67 -31.18
C ASP A 331 -23.91 23.73 -30.16
N ILE A 332 -23.11 24.80 -30.07
CA ILE A 332 -23.68 26.16 -30.01
C ILE A 332 -23.69 26.71 -31.44
N THR A 333 -24.62 26.26 -32.27
CA THR A 333 -25.02 27.04 -33.44
C THR A 333 -25.82 28.23 -32.94
N VAL A 334 -25.18 29.39 -32.86
CA VAL A 334 -25.85 30.68 -32.70
C VAL A 334 -26.68 30.89 -33.96
N THR A 335 -27.98 30.66 -33.89
CA THR A 335 -28.93 31.19 -34.86
C THR A 335 -29.09 32.68 -34.58
N THR A 336 -28.32 33.52 -35.29
CA THR A 336 -28.68 34.91 -35.51
C THR A 336 -29.86 34.94 -36.48
N THR A 337 -31.03 35.34 -35.99
CA THR A 337 -32.15 35.76 -36.82
C THR A 337 -31.94 37.21 -37.22
N ASP A 338 -31.86 37.45 -38.53
CA ASP A 338 -32.05 38.77 -39.17
C ASP A 338 -33.51 39.24 -39.07
#